data_AF-V4LB50-F1
#
_entry.id   AF-V4LB50-F1
#
_cell.length_a   1.000
_cell.length_b   1.000
_cell.length_c   1.000
_cell.angle_alpha   90.00
_cell.angle_beta   90.00
_cell.angle_gamma   90.00
#
_symmetry.space_group_name_H-M   'P 1'
#
loop_
_entity.id
_entity.type
_entity.pdbx_description
1 polymer ?
#
loop_
_entity_poly.entity_id
_entity_poly.type
_entity_poly.pdbx_seq_one_letter_code
_entity_poly.pdbx_strand_id
1 'polypeptide(L)'
;MDCDRISELPDCLLTHIFSYLSTKDSVKTSILSKRWEFLWLKVSKLDLNAIDVHPHGQTLVSSVNRFLEFDRGLCLQKFKLKYQSSAFSFNGRKRVMEWIAEVVHRGVQHLMLKTN
;
A
#
# COMPACT_ATOMS: atom_id res chain seq x y z
N MET A 1 12.56 18.84 26.32
CA MET A 1 11.56 17.85 25.86
C MET A 1 11.29 18.17 24.42
N ASP A 2 11.81 17.38 23.50
CA ASP A 2 11.54 17.56 22.07
C ASP A 2 10.07 17.24 21.81
N CYS A 3 9.27 18.26 21.48
CA CYS A 3 7.89 18.05 21.06
C CYS A 3 7.90 17.38 19.68
N ASP A 4 7.23 16.23 19.56
CA ASP A 4 7.04 15.56 18.27
C ASP A 4 6.01 16.35 17.43
N ARG A 5 6.52 17.40 16.77
CA ARG A 5 5.73 18.32 15.95
C ARG A 5 5.03 17.63 14.78
N ILE A 6 5.54 16.48 14.32
CA ILE A 6 4.90 15.72 13.23
C ILE A 6 3.68 14.98 13.77
N SER A 7 3.79 14.39 14.96
CA SER A 7 2.64 13.79 15.66
C SER A 7 1.58 14.80 16.10
N GLU A 8 1.85 16.11 16.09
CA GLU A 8 0.84 17.14 16.36
C GLU A 8 0.05 17.57 15.12
N LEU A 9 0.47 17.18 13.92
CA LEU A 9 -0.21 17.59 12.67
C LEU A 9 -1.61 16.98 12.55
N PRO A 10 -2.62 17.73 12.08
CA PRO A 10 -3.93 17.18 11.77
C PRO A 10 -3.87 15.97 10.82
N ASP A 11 -4.80 15.03 10.97
CA ASP A 11 -4.88 13.80 10.18
C ASP A 11 -4.87 14.06 8.67
N CYS A 12 -5.49 15.15 8.20
CA CYS A 12 -5.50 15.51 6.78
C CYS A 12 -4.09 15.81 6.24
N LEU A 13 -3.23 16.47 7.02
CA LEU A 13 -1.85 16.76 6.62
C LEU A 13 -0.98 15.49 6.68
N LEU A 14 -1.22 14.62 7.66
CA LEU A 14 -0.54 13.33 7.73
C LEU A 14 -0.91 12.44 6.54
N THR A 15 -2.19 12.32 6.20
CA THR A 15 -2.63 11.60 5.00
C THR A 15 -2.06 12.23 3.73
N HIS A 16 -1.94 13.55 3.69
CA HIS A 16 -1.26 14.23 2.58
C HIS A 16 0.22 13.86 2.49
N ILE A 17 0.96 13.80 3.61
CA ILE A 17 2.35 13.31 3.64
C ILE A 17 2.42 11.86 3.12
N PHE A 18 1.55 10.97 3.61
CA PHE A 18 1.49 9.57 3.15
C PHE A 18 1.23 9.45 1.64
N SER A 19 0.49 10.40 1.04
CA SER A 19 0.24 10.40 -0.42
C SER A 19 1.51 10.57 -1.28
N TYR A 20 2.56 11.19 -0.72
CA TYR A 20 3.86 11.35 -1.37
C TYR A 20 4.78 10.14 -1.20
N LEU A 21 4.52 9.28 -0.21
CA LEU A 21 5.34 8.12 0.08
C LEU A 21 5.00 6.94 -0.85
N SER A 22 5.95 6.02 -1.00
CA SER A 22 5.66 4.68 -1.55
C SER A 22 4.79 3.90 -0.56
N THR A 23 4.10 2.85 -1.00
CA THR A 23 3.33 2.00 -0.05
C THR A 23 4.24 1.37 0.99
N LYS A 24 5.45 0.94 0.60
CA LYS A 24 6.43 0.39 1.54
C LYS A 24 6.86 1.40 2.60
N ASP A 25 7.18 2.62 2.18
CA ASP A 25 7.60 3.67 3.12
C ASP A 25 6.42 4.13 3.98
N SER A 26 5.22 4.18 3.42
CA SER A 26 4.00 4.46 4.17
C SER A 26 3.78 3.45 5.30
N VAL A 27 3.88 2.15 5.00
CA VAL A 27 3.77 1.09 6.01
C VAL A 27 4.85 1.24 7.08
N LYS A 28 6.10 1.49 6.69
CA LYS A 28 7.21 1.69 7.65
C LYS A 28 6.97 2.90 8.55
N THR A 29 6.62 4.03 7.96
CA THR A 29 6.36 5.30 8.66
C THR A 29 5.14 5.16 9.58
N SER A 30 4.15 4.34 9.22
CA SER A 30 2.97 4.10 10.05
C SER A 30 3.27 3.49 11.43
N ILE A 31 4.44 2.86 11.60
CA ILE A 31 4.85 2.23 12.86
C ILE A 31 5.31 3.28 13.89
N LEU A 32 5.67 4.50 13.45
CA LEU A 32 6.18 5.56 14.33
C LEU A 32 5.13 6.09 15.31
N SER A 33 3.83 5.91 15.02
CA SER A 33 2.74 6.33 15.88
C SER A 33 1.50 5.49 15.66
N LYS A 34 0.82 5.09 16.75
CA LYS A 34 -0.47 4.39 16.68
C LYS A 34 -1.53 5.17 15.88
N ARG A 35 -1.45 6.51 15.87
CA ARG A 35 -2.37 7.32 15.05
C ARG A 35 -2.09 7.11 13.56
N TRP A 36 -0.83 6.91 13.18
CA TRP A 36 -0.40 6.82 11.79
C TRP A 36 -0.68 5.44 11.18
N GLU A 37 -0.80 4.40 12.02
CA GLU A 37 -1.10 3.02 11.64
C GLU A 37 -2.29 2.90 10.67
N PHE A 38 -3.33 3.73 10.84
CA PHE A 38 -4.54 3.71 10.00
C PHE A 38 -4.59 4.85 8.99
N LEU A 39 -3.77 5.89 9.14
CA LEU A 39 -3.82 7.06 8.26
C LEU A 39 -3.25 6.79 6.87
N TRP A 40 -2.26 5.91 6.76
CA TRP A 40 -1.74 5.52 5.46
C TRP A 40 -2.76 4.73 4.63
N LEU A 41 -3.71 4.04 5.29
CA LEU A 41 -4.81 3.32 4.64
C LEU A 41 -5.81 4.28 3.98
N LYS A 42 -5.83 5.56 4.37
CA LYS A 42 -6.70 6.59 3.78
C LYS A 42 -6.20 7.10 2.43
N VAL A 43 -5.01 6.71 1.99
CA VAL A 43 -4.44 7.16 0.72
C VAL A 43 -5.08 6.41 -0.44
N SER A 44 -5.54 7.12 -1.47
CA SER A 44 -6.19 6.55 -2.66
C SER A 44 -5.20 5.93 -3.68
N LYS A 45 -4.00 5.57 -3.24
CA LYS A 45 -2.90 5.11 -4.11
C LYS A 45 -2.12 3.96 -3.48
N LEU A 46 -1.88 2.92 -4.26
CA LEU A 46 -1.01 1.80 -3.92
C LEU A 46 0.12 1.68 -4.96
N ASP A 47 1.38 1.73 -4.54
CA ASP A 47 2.57 1.50 -5.38
C ASP A 47 3.37 0.32 -4.80
N LEU A 48 3.22 -0.83 -5.45
CA LEU A 48 3.80 -2.11 -5.05
C LEU A 48 4.93 -2.51 -6.00
N ASN A 49 6.01 -3.01 -5.43
CA ASN A 49 7.07 -3.68 -6.17
C ASN A 49 7.10 -5.16 -5.77
N ALA A 50 7.03 -6.03 -6.75
CA ALA A 50 7.08 -7.47 -6.60
C ALA A 50 8.26 -7.99 -5.77
N ILE A 51 9.41 -7.33 -5.88
CA ILE A 51 10.61 -7.67 -5.12
C ILE A 51 10.34 -7.50 -3.62
N ASP A 52 9.50 -6.53 -3.25
CA ASP A 52 9.08 -6.30 -1.87
C ASP A 52 8.00 -7.29 -1.39
N VAL A 53 7.43 -8.10 -2.30
CA VAL A 53 6.39 -9.12 -2.05
C VAL A 53 7.00 -10.53 -1.91
N HIS A 54 8.34 -10.65 -1.85
CA HIS A 54 9.06 -11.92 -1.67
C HIS A 54 8.63 -12.67 -0.39
N PRO A 55 8.86 -14.00 -0.27
CA PRO A 55 8.37 -14.81 0.86
C PRO A 55 8.88 -14.39 2.25
N HIS A 56 9.99 -13.64 2.33
CA HIS A 56 10.49 -13.03 3.57
C HIS A 56 9.85 -11.66 3.89
N GLY A 57 9.09 -11.07 2.96
CA GLY A 57 8.38 -9.79 3.10
C GLY A 57 6.93 -9.93 3.58
N GLN A 58 6.64 -10.87 4.48
CA GLN A 58 5.26 -11.13 4.96
C GLN A 58 4.56 -9.86 5.47
N THR A 59 5.30 -8.92 6.04
CA THR A 59 4.79 -7.64 6.57
C THR A 59 4.13 -6.77 5.51
N LEU A 60 4.62 -6.77 4.27
CA LEU A 60 4.00 -5.98 3.20
C LEU A 60 2.76 -6.65 2.63
N VAL A 61 2.76 -7.98 2.55
CA VAL A 61 1.59 -8.76 2.12
C VAL A 61 0.42 -8.54 3.08
N SER A 62 0.65 -8.68 4.39
CA SER A 62 -0.38 -8.45 5.39
C SER A 62 -0.88 -7.00 5.39
N SER A 63 0.00 -6.04 5.13
CA SER A 63 -0.37 -4.63 4.99
C SER A 63 -1.25 -4.38 3.76
N VAL A 64 -0.92 -4.97 2.61
CA VAL A 64 -1.76 -4.86 1.40
C VAL A 64 -3.12 -5.51 1.61
N ASN A 65 -3.16 -6.69 2.23
CA ASN A 65 -4.43 -7.33 2.58
C ASN A 65 -5.26 -6.44 3.52
N ARG A 66 -4.64 -5.87 4.55
CA ARG A 66 -5.27 -4.91 5.47
C ARG A 66 -5.79 -3.67 4.73
N PHE A 67 -5.07 -3.17 3.74
CA PHE A 67 -5.53 -2.08 2.88
C PHE A 67 -6.79 -2.47 2.10
N LEU A 68 -6.76 -3.62 1.43
CA LEU A 68 -7.93 -4.12 0.71
C LEU A 68 -9.11 -4.42 1.65
N GLU A 69 -8.88 -4.85 2.88
CA GLU A 69 -9.96 -5.04 3.87
C GLU A 69 -10.56 -3.72 4.37
N PHE A 70 -9.72 -2.72 4.61
CA PHE A 70 -10.11 -1.40 5.10
C PHE A 70 -10.86 -0.59 4.03
N ASP A 71 -10.51 -0.79 2.76
CA ASP A 71 -10.97 0.03 1.65
C ASP A 71 -12.35 -0.37 1.09
N ARG A 72 -13.38 -0.45 1.96
CA ARG A 72 -14.77 -0.69 1.51
C ARG A 72 -15.52 0.57 1.10
N GLY A 73 -14.89 1.74 1.18
CA GLY A 73 -15.53 3.03 0.89
C GLY A 73 -14.61 4.15 0.41
N LEU A 74 -13.28 3.94 0.35
CA LEU A 74 -12.41 4.89 -0.34
C LEU A 74 -12.28 4.40 -1.79
N CYS A 75 -12.38 5.31 -2.75
CA CYS A 75 -12.14 4.92 -4.14
C CYS A 75 -10.63 4.83 -4.31
N LEU A 76 -10.05 3.62 -4.29
CA LEU A 76 -8.69 3.43 -4.76
C LEU A 76 -8.58 3.99 -6.19
N GLN A 77 -7.90 5.14 -6.34
CA GLN A 77 -7.80 5.82 -7.62
C GLN A 77 -6.66 5.25 -8.45
N LYS A 78 -5.55 4.90 -7.80
CA LYS A 78 -4.32 4.50 -8.51
C LYS A 78 -3.69 3.26 -7.91
N PHE A 79 -3.59 2.22 -8.72
CA PHE A 79 -2.85 1.02 -8.39
C PHE A 79 -1.69 0.85 -9.36
N LYS A 80 -0.48 0.77 -8.82
CA LYS A 80 0.73 0.55 -9.58
C LYS A 80 1.44 -0.68 -9.05
N LEU A 81 1.71 -1.61 -9.94
CA LEU A 81 2.42 -2.84 -9.62
C LEU A 81 3.58 -3.02 -10.61
N LYS A 82 4.78 -3.02 -10.06
CA LYS A 82 5.98 -3.48 -10.78
C LYS A 82 6.16 -4.96 -10.48
N TYR A 83 6.16 -5.81 -11.49
CA TYR A 83 6.32 -7.24 -11.32
C TYR A 83 7.44 -7.80 -12.17
N GLN A 84 8.20 -8.75 -11.61
CA GLN A 84 9.23 -9.48 -12.34
C GLN A 84 8.73 -10.91 -12.56
N SER A 85 8.39 -11.24 -13.81
CA SER A 85 7.72 -12.51 -14.15
C SER A 85 8.55 -13.75 -13.80
N SER A 86 9.88 -13.63 -13.76
CA SER A 86 10.80 -14.73 -13.46
C SER A 86 11.09 -14.92 -11.97
N ALA A 87 10.69 -13.99 -11.09
CA ALA A 87 11.08 -14.00 -9.68
C ALA A 87 10.04 -14.65 -8.74
N PHE A 88 8.85 -15.03 -9.23
CA PHE A 88 7.78 -15.50 -8.37
C PHE A 88 7.53 -17.01 -8.43
N SER A 89 7.44 -17.61 -7.23
CA SER A 89 6.72 -18.88 -7.04
C SER A 89 5.29 -18.77 -7.59
N PHE A 90 4.73 -19.90 -8.03
CA PHE A 90 3.32 -20.01 -8.47
C PHE A 90 2.35 -19.33 -7.49
N ASN A 91 2.58 -19.47 -6.18
CA ASN A 91 1.73 -18.87 -5.15
C ASN A 91 1.81 -17.34 -5.11
N GLY A 92 3.00 -16.78 -5.38
CA GLY A 92 3.20 -15.32 -5.48
C GLY A 92 2.45 -14.73 -6.67
N ARG A 93 2.49 -15.42 -7.82
CA ARG A 93 1.72 -15.02 -9.01
C ARG A 93 0.22 -15.06 -8.75
N LYS A 94 -0.29 -16.15 -8.14
CA LYS A 94 -1.71 -16.28 -7.81
C LYS A 94 -2.20 -15.11 -6.95
N ARG A 95 -1.48 -14.79 -5.87
CA ARG A 95 -1.82 -13.67 -4.97
C ARG A 95 -1.85 -12.32 -5.69
N VAL A 96 -0.85 -12.05 -6.53
CA VAL A 96 -0.82 -10.81 -7.31
C VAL A 96 -2.05 -10.69 -8.22
N MET A 97 -2.46 -11.79 -8.84
CA MET A 97 -3.67 -11.80 -9.68
C MET A 97 -4.94 -11.59 -8.85
N GLU A 98 -5.03 -12.14 -7.64
CA GLU A 98 -6.15 -11.90 -6.72
C GLU A 98 -6.25 -10.41 -6.35
N TRP A 99 -5.13 -9.74 -6.04
CA TRP A 99 -5.12 -8.30 -5.79
C TRP A 99 -5.53 -7.49 -7.01
N ILE A 100 -5.04 -7.85 -8.21
CA ILE A 100 -5.43 -7.18 -9.45
C ILE A 100 -6.94 -7.31 -9.68
N ALA A 101 -7.49 -8.52 -9.51
CA ALA A 101 -8.92 -8.76 -9.65
C ALA A 101 -9.73 -7.91 -8.66
N GLU A 102 -9.29 -7.84 -7.40
CA GLU A 102 -9.94 -7.07 -6.35
C GLU A 102 -9.96 -5.57 -6.64
N VAL A 103 -8.82 -4.98 -7.03
CA VAL A 103 -8.76 -3.54 -7.32
C VAL A 103 -9.53 -3.16 -8.59
N VAL A 104 -9.60 -4.07 -9.57
CA VAL A 104 -10.44 -3.90 -10.77
C VAL A 104 -11.92 -3.97 -10.41
N HIS A 105 -12.33 -4.94 -9.59
CA HIS A 105 -13.70 -5.07 -9.11
C HIS A 105 -14.18 -3.80 -8.37
N ARG A 106 -13.26 -3.13 -7.68
CA ARG A 106 -13.51 -1.87 -6.96
C ARG A 106 -13.48 -0.62 -7.84
N GLY A 107 -13.27 -0.76 -9.14
CA GLY A 107 -13.32 0.38 -10.07
C GLY A 107 -12.10 1.30 -9.99
N VAL A 108 -10.89 0.74 -9.82
CA VAL A 108 -9.65 1.53 -9.86
C VAL A 108 -9.58 2.39 -11.13
N GLN A 109 -9.29 3.68 -10.97
CA GLN A 109 -9.27 4.63 -12.10
C GLN A 109 -8.00 4.50 -12.95
N HIS A 110 -6.88 4.20 -12.31
CA HIS A 110 -5.58 4.09 -12.95
C HIS A 110 -4.86 2.82 -12.52
N LEU A 111 -4.86 1.81 -13.40
CA LEU A 111 -4.11 0.57 -13.23
C LEU A 111 -2.82 0.62 -14.06
N MET A 112 -1.66 0.53 -13.42
CA MET A 112 -0.35 0.50 -14.07
C MET A 112 0.39 -0.80 -13.73
N LEU A 113 0.58 -1.65 -14.73
CA LEU A 113 1.38 -2.87 -14.63
C LEU A 113 2.69 -2.67 -15.37
N LYS A 114 3.83 -2.91 -14.71
CA LYS A 114 5.15 -2.81 -15.33
C LYS A 114 5.93 -4.10 -15.13
N THR A 115 6.40 -4.70 -16.22
CA THR A 115 7.38 -5.79 -16.21
C THR A 115 8.80 -5.21 -16.11
N ASN A 116 9.62 -5.76 -15.22
CA ASN A 116 11.07 -5.56 -15.24
C ASN A 116 11.74 -6.59 -16.13
#